data_AF-A0A920VWQ6-F1
#
_entry.id   AF-A0A920VWQ6-F1
#
_cell.length_a   1.000
_cell.length_b   1.000
_cell.length_c   1.000
_cell.angle_alpha   90.00
_cell.angle_beta   90.00
_cell.angle_gamma   90.00
#
_symmetry.space_group_name_H-M   'P 1'
#
loop_
_entity.id
_entity.type
_entity.pdbx_description
1 polymer ?
#
loop_
_entity_poly.entity_id
_entity_poly.type
_entity_poly.pdbx_seq_one_letter_code
_entity_poly.pdbx_strand_id
1 'polypeptide(L)'
;MKLKIKEADGPFEVVWDKLGIPHVYAGTTADAYRGMGYAAGYERLWQIHLSCAYANGQAAALLGERFLVQDAFQRAFNVHGGHTDLPESKGDWIADAYLEGLNGYVSSLEEIPPEFLHAGAEPREFNRADIAARYRFTSWFQHKSWTEKMVLGRLMATHGVDYFSNQFFIFRNKIRIWLKN
;
A
#
# COMPACT_ATOMS: atom_id res chain seq x y z
N MET A 1 28.35 0.77 -0.82
CA MET A 1 28.43 -0.50 -0.06
C MET A 1 28.15 -1.64 -1.02
N LYS A 2 29.11 -2.55 -1.22
CA LYS A 2 28.90 -3.75 -2.04
C LYS A 2 28.21 -4.81 -1.21
N LEU A 3 27.11 -5.33 -1.74
CA LEU A 3 26.24 -6.29 -1.08
C LEU A 3 26.08 -7.54 -1.94
N LYS A 4 25.87 -8.65 -1.26
CA LYS A 4 25.45 -9.90 -1.87
C LYS A 4 24.46 -10.57 -0.93
N ILE A 5 23.19 -10.57 -1.33
CA ILE A 5 22.15 -11.37 -0.67
C ILE A 5 22.14 -12.78 -1.27
N LYS A 6 21.56 -13.75 -0.56
CA LYS A 6 21.60 -15.16 -0.93
C LYS A 6 20.91 -15.44 -2.27
N GLU A 7 19.89 -14.65 -2.59
CA GLU A 7 19.02 -14.77 -3.76
C GLU A 7 19.57 -14.01 -4.99
N ALA A 8 20.67 -13.25 -4.83
CA ALA A 8 21.23 -12.45 -5.93
C ALA A 8 22.04 -13.30 -6.91
N ASP A 9 21.85 -13.02 -8.21
CA ASP A 9 22.58 -13.68 -9.30
C ASP A 9 24.05 -13.25 -9.33
N GLY A 10 24.30 -11.98 -8.96
CA GLY A 10 25.62 -11.40 -8.78
C GLY A 10 25.66 -10.37 -7.65
N PRO A 11 26.84 -9.82 -7.32
CA PRO A 11 26.94 -8.72 -6.37
C PRO A 11 26.31 -7.45 -6.95
N PHE A 12 25.65 -6.67 -6.11
CA PHE A 12 25.20 -5.31 -6.42
C PHE A 12 25.79 -4.30 -5.44
N GLU A 13 25.79 -3.04 -5.81
CA GLU A 13 26.30 -1.94 -4.97
C GLU A 13 25.22 -0.88 -4.77
N VAL A 14 25.03 -0.47 -3.51
CA VAL A 14 24.19 0.68 -3.16
C VAL A 14 25.08 1.81 -2.66
N VAL A 15 24.97 2.97 -3.29
CA VAL A 15 25.72 4.19 -2.93
C VAL A 15 24.74 5.30 -2.63
N TRP A 16 24.85 5.90 -1.46
CA TRP A 16 24.08 7.09 -1.11
C TRP A 16 24.85 8.32 -1.53
N ASP A 17 24.18 9.22 -2.24
CA ASP A 17 24.75 10.52 -2.59
C ASP A 17 24.80 11.46 -1.36
N LYS A 18 25.22 12.70 -1.58
CA LYS A 18 25.31 13.72 -0.51
C LYS A 18 23.96 14.13 0.07
N LEU A 19 22.86 13.84 -0.62
CA LEU A 19 21.49 14.11 -0.18
C LEU A 19 20.83 12.87 0.44
N GLY A 20 21.54 11.74 0.54
CA GLY A 20 21.01 10.48 1.04
C GLY A 20 20.13 9.75 0.03
N ILE A 21 20.25 10.06 -1.27
CA ILE A 21 19.51 9.36 -2.32
C ILE A 21 20.29 8.10 -2.70
N PRO A 22 19.69 6.90 -2.62
CA PRO A 22 20.36 5.66 -2.96
C PRO A 22 20.42 5.47 -4.48
N HIS A 23 21.63 5.21 -4.98
CA HIS A 23 21.91 4.78 -6.34
C HIS A 23 22.33 3.31 -6.33
N VAL A 24 21.66 2.49 -7.14
CA VAL A 24 21.90 1.05 -7.23
C VAL A 24 22.64 0.72 -8.52
N TYR A 25 23.76 0.01 -8.41
CA TYR A 25 24.56 -0.48 -9.52
C TYR A 25 24.59 -2.01 -9.49
N ALA A 26 24.18 -2.65 -10.59
CA ALA A 26 24.11 -4.09 -10.68
C ALA A 26 24.39 -4.58 -12.11
N GLY A 27 24.81 -5.85 -12.25
CA GLY A 27 25.06 -6.48 -13.55
C GLY A 27 23.80 -6.99 -14.25
N THR A 28 22.71 -7.18 -13.52
CA THR A 28 21.41 -7.64 -14.05
C THR A 28 20.27 -6.72 -13.60
N THR A 29 19.18 -6.70 -14.36
CA THR A 29 17.99 -5.94 -13.98
C THR A 29 17.35 -6.47 -12.70
N ALA A 30 17.38 -7.79 -12.48
CA ALA A 30 16.87 -8.41 -11.25
C ALA A 30 17.66 -7.95 -10.02
N ASP A 31 18.99 -7.96 -10.09
CA ASP A 31 19.84 -7.47 -9.00
C ASP A 31 19.68 -5.96 -8.74
N ALA A 32 19.35 -5.17 -9.78
CA ALA A 32 19.01 -3.76 -9.60
C ALA A 32 17.72 -3.59 -8.77
N TYR A 33 16.68 -4.40 -9.02
CA TYR A 33 15.46 -4.40 -8.19
C TYR A 33 15.71 -4.94 -6.79
N ARG A 34 16.57 -5.95 -6.61
CA ARG A 34 17.02 -6.42 -5.29
C ARG A 34 17.73 -5.31 -4.51
N GLY A 35 18.67 -4.60 -5.14
CA GLY A 35 19.34 -3.47 -4.50
C GLY A 35 18.38 -2.32 -4.17
N MET A 36 17.37 -2.08 -5.00
CA MET A 36 16.31 -1.11 -4.73
C MET A 36 15.47 -1.51 -3.51
N GLY A 37 15.08 -2.78 -3.41
CA GLY A 37 14.38 -3.31 -2.23
C GLY A 37 15.19 -3.23 -0.95
N TYR A 38 16.49 -3.57 -1.02
CA TYR A 38 17.40 -3.48 0.11
C TYR A 38 17.55 -2.04 0.62
N ALA A 39 17.76 -1.08 -0.30
CA ALA A 39 17.85 0.33 0.05
C ALA A 39 16.54 0.86 0.66
N ALA A 40 15.39 0.42 0.15
CA ALA A 40 14.10 0.79 0.70
C ALA A 40 13.89 0.23 2.12
N GLY A 41 14.34 -1.00 2.38
CA GLY A 41 14.39 -1.57 3.72
C GLY A 41 15.25 -0.71 4.65
N TYR A 42 16.49 -0.45 4.25
CA TYR A 42 17.44 0.34 5.04
C TYR A 42 16.90 1.72 5.45
N GLU A 43 16.27 2.44 4.51
CA GLU A 43 15.81 3.81 4.75
C GLU A 43 14.43 3.89 5.39
N ARG A 44 13.51 2.97 5.03
CA ARG A 44 12.06 3.15 5.19
C ARG A 44 11.36 1.95 5.80
N LEU A 45 12.06 1.02 6.46
CA LEU A 45 11.45 -0.20 6.98
C LEU A 45 10.19 0.05 7.82
N TRP A 46 10.24 0.97 8.79
CA TRP A 46 9.08 1.31 9.61
C TRP A 46 7.93 1.87 8.79
N GLN A 47 8.24 2.78 7.84
CA GLN A 47 7.24 3.36 6.96
C GLN A 47 6.57 2.29 6.08
N ILE A 48 7.34 1.34 5.54
CA ILE A 48 6.84 0.22 4.73
C ILE A 48 5.96 -0.68 5.59
N HIS A 49 6.44 -1.09 6.77
CA HIS A 49 5.69 -1.93 7.70
C HIS A 49 4.34 -1.31 8.07
N LEU A 50 4.36 -0.04 8.49
CA LEU A 50 3.14 0.68 8.87
C LEU A 50 2.19 0.85 7.67
N SER A 51 2.74 1.16 6.50
CA SER A 51 1.99 1.25 5.25
C SER A 51 1.29 -0.07 4.88
N CYS A 52 1.95 -1.21 5.10
CA CYS A 52 1.33 -2.53 4.94
C CYS A 52 0.26 -2.80 6.01
N ALA A 53 0.48 -2.40 7.26
CA ALA A 53 -0.52 -2.54 8.32
C ALA A 53 -1.79 -1.73 8.01
N TYR A 54 -1.63 -0.51 7.49
CA TYR A 54 -2.75 0.26 6.96
C TYR A 54 -3.44 -0.45 5.79
N ALA A 55 -2.71 -1.05 4.87
CA ALA A 55 -3.33 -1.71 3.73
C ALA A 55 -4.09 -3.00 4.12
N ASN A 56 -3.57 -3.72 5.11
CA ASN A 56 -4.09 -5.00 5.56
C ASN A 56 -5.18 -4.89 6.65
N GLY A 57 -5.53 -3.67 7.09
CA GLY A 57 -6.49 -3.47 8.19
C GLY A 57 -5.96 -4.01 9.51
N GLN A 58 -4.71 -3.69 9.83
CA GLN A 58 -4.00 -4.07 11.05
C GLN A 58 -3.40 -2.83 11.76
N ALA A 59 -3.79 -1.62 11.38
CA ALA A 59 -3.22 -0.40 11.94
C ALA A 59 -3.60 -0.22 13.42
N ALA A 60 -4.76 -0.72 13.85
CA ALA A 60 -5.20 -0.63 15.24
C ALA A 60 -4.33 -1.47 16.19
N ALA A 61 -3.76 -2.59 15.69
CA ALA A 61 -2.84 -3.41 16.46
C ALA A 61 -1.52 -2.67 16.77
N LEU A 62 -1.08 -1.77 15.89
CA LEU A 62 0.19 -1.04 16.03
C LEU A 62 0.01 0.33 16.68
N LEU A 63 -1.08 1.03 16.36
CA LEU A 63 -1.26 2.44 16.70
C LEU A 63 -2.47 2.71 17.62
N GLY A 64 -3.13 1.66 18.08
CA GLY A 64 -4.22 1.70 19.07
C GLY A 64 -5.62 1.89 18.50
N GLU A 65 -6.60 1.97 19.41
CA GLU A 65 -8.02 1.84 19.12
C GLU A 65 -8.59 2.87 18.14
N ARG A 66 -7.94 4.04 17.97
CA ARG A 66 -8.36 5.08 17.03
C ARG A 66 -8.47 4.60 15.58
N PHE A 67 -7.80 3.50 15.23
CA PHE A 67 -7.83 2.92 13.88
C PHE A 67 -8.80 1.75 13.72
N LEU A 68 -9.53 1.34 14.76
CA LEU A 68 -10.47 0.21 14.67
C LEU A 68 -11.50 0.38 13.56
N VAL A 69 -12.05 1.58 13.41
CA VAL A 69 -13.04 1.88 12.36
C VAL A 69 -12.43 1.77 10.96
N GLN A 70 -11.19 2.25 10.78
CA GLN A 70 -10.48 2.14 9.51
C GLN A 70 -10.19 0.67 9.16
N ASP A 71 -9.66 -0.10 10.12
CA ASP A 71 -9.37 -1.52 9.93
C ASP A 71 -10.64 -2.30 9.60
N ALA A 72 -11.75 -2.01 10.28
CA ALA A 72 -13.05 -2.62 10.01
C ALA A 72 -13.53 -2.34 8.59
N PHE A 73 -13.46 -1.08 8.12
CA PHE A 73 -13.84 -0.73 6.76
C PHE A 73 -12.96 -1.41 5.72
N GLN A 74 -11.65 -1.41 5.90
CA GLN A 74 -10.73 -2.03 4.93
C GLN A 74 -10.93 -3.53 4.81
N ARG A 75 -11.22 -4.21 5.92
CA ARG A 75 -11.57 -5.62 5.92
C ARG A 75 -12.93 -5.86 5.25
N ALA A 76 -13.94 -5.06 5.60
CA ALA A 76 -15.28 -5.17 5.02
C ALA A 76 -15.29 -4.98 3.50
N PHE A 77 -14.49 -4.06 2.98
CA PHE A 77 -14.35 -3.80 1.54
C PHE A 77 -13.28 -4.64 0.85
N ASN A 78 -12.70 -5.64 1.53
CA ASN A 78 -11.66 -6.52 0.98
C ASN A 78 -10.46 -5.75 0.36
N VAL A 79 -10.05 -4.64 0.98
CA VAL A 79 -8.92 -3.82 0.52
C VAL A 79 -7.62 -4.61 0.59
N HIS A 80 -7.43 -5.38 1.65
CA HIS A 80 -6.30 -6.30 1.83
C HIS A 80 -6.24 -7.41 0.77
N GLY A 81 -7.35 -7.69 0.07
CA GLY A 81 -7.40 -8.64 -1.04
C GLY A 81 -7.37 -10.12 -0.63
N GLY A 82 -7.56 -10.45 0.64
CA GLY A 82 -7.54 -11.85 1.13
C GLY A 82 -8.65 -12.73 0.55
N HIS A 83 -9.71 -12.12 -0.02
CA HIS A 83 -10.77 -12.82 -0.74
C HIS A 83 -10.69 -12.63 -2.26
N THR A 84 -9.50 -12.32 -2.79
CA THR A 84 -9.28 -12.19 -4.23
C THR A 84 -8.00 -12.90 -4.62
N ASP A 85 -8.10 -13.75 -5.64
CA ASP A 85 -6.94 -14.43 -6.19
C ASP A 85 -5.93 -13.41 -6.73
N LEU A 86 -4.64 -13.75 -6.63
CA LEU A 86 -3.54 -13.01 -7.22
C LEU A 86 -3.06 -13.79 -8.46
N PRO A 87 -3.63 -13.53 -9.66
CA PRO A 87 -3.24 -14.26 -10.85
C PRO A 87 -1.79 -13.96 -11.22
N GLU A 88 -1.09 -14.98 -11.72
CA GLU A 88 0.29 -14.83 -12.16
C GLU A 88 0.41 -13.83 -13.31
N SER A 89 1.46 -13.01 -13.23
CA SER A 89 1.82 -12.06 -14.27
C SER A 89 3.25 -12.31 -14.75
N LYS A 90 3.49 -12.05 -16.04
CA LYS A 90 4.85 -12.06 -16.61
C LYS A 90 5.80 -11.08 -15.91
N GLY A 91 5.27 -10.11 -15.17
CA GLY A 91 6.04 -9.13 -14.41
C GLY A 91 6.26 -9.46 -12.94
N ASP A 92 5.78 -10.61 -12.44
CA ASP A 92 5.86 -10.94 -11.01
C ASP A 92 7.29 -11.00 -10.49
N TRP A 93 8.24 -11.41 -11.34
CA TRP A 93 9.66 -11.44 -11.02
C TRP A 93 10.22 -10.08 -10.57
N ILE A 94 9.63 -8.96 -10.99
CA ILE A 94 10.04 -7.61 -10.57
C ILE A 94 9.69 -7.40 -9.09
N ALA A 95 8.46 -7.77 -8.72
CA ALA A 95 7.99 -7.68 -7.35
C ALA A 95 8.76 -8.66 -6.45
N ASP A 96 9.00 -9.88 -6.93
CA ASP A 96 9.77 -10.88 -6.21
C ASP A 96 11.22 -10.42 -5.99
N ALA A 97 11.91 -9.92 -7.02
CA ALA A 97 13.27 -9.38 -6.88
C ALA A 97 13.33 -8.20 -5.90
N TYR A 98 12.35 -7.28 -5.92
CA TYR A 98 12.28 -6.21 -4.94
C TYR A 98 12.06 -6.74 -3.51
N LEU A 99 11.18 -7.72 -3.33
CA LEU A 99 10.90 -8.35 -2.04
C LEU A 99 12.10 -9.13 -1.50
N GLU A 100 12.83 -9.86 -2.35
CA GLU A 100 14.07 -10.54 -2.00
C GLU A 100 15.08 -9.54 -1.42
N GLY A 101 15.23 -8.37 -2.06
CA GLY A 101 16.07 -7.28 -1.56
C GLY A 101 15.63 -6.74 -0.20
N LEU A 102 14.33 -6.42 -0.08
CA LEU A 102 13.73 -5.89 1.13
C LEU A 102 13.84 -6.87 2.31
N ASN A 103 13.47 -8.13 2.08
CA ASN A 103 13.56 -9.20 3.07
C ASN A 103 15.01 -9.54 3.38
N GLY A 104 15.92 -9.42 2.41
CA GLY A 104 17.36 -9.53 2.63
C GLY A 104 17.89 -8.49 3.63
N TYR A 105 17.33 -7.28 3.66
CA TYR A 105 17.63 -6.30 4.70
C TYR A 105 16.98 -6.65 6.04
N VAL A 106 15.70 -7.05 6.04
CA VAL A 106 15.01 -7.46 7.29
C VAL A 106 15.76 -8.60 7.98
N SER A 107 16.22 -9.58 7.21
CA SER A 107 16.98 -10.74 7.72
C SER A 107 18.42 -10.43 8.10
N SER A 108 18.96 -9.26 7.72
CA SER A 108 20.30 -8.81 8.14
C SER A 108 20.26 -7.94 9.40
N LEU A 109 19.08 -7.63 9.95
CA LEU A 109 18.95 -6.89 11.19
C LEU A 109 19.46 -7.71 12.38
N GLU A 110 20.49 -7.19 13.05
CA GLU A 110 20.96 -7.72 14.33
C GLU A 110 20.19 -7.12 15.52
N GLU A 111 19.69 -5.90 15.35
CA GLU A 111 18.91 -5.16 16.35
C GLU A 111 17.60 -4.65 15.75
N ILE A 112 16.56 -4.61 16.58
CA ILE A 112 15.24 -4.11 16.19
C ILE A 112 15.30 -2.58 16.12
N PRO A 113 14.86 -1.94 15.01
CA PRO A 113 14.88 -0.49 14.91
C PRO A 113 14.01 0.19 15.99
N PRO A 114 14.37 1.38 16.46
CA PRO A 114 13.75 2.02 17.61
C PRO A 114 12.25 2.30 17.44
N GLU A 115 11.78 2.53 16.21
CA GLU A 115 10.36 2.74 15.92
C GLU A 115 9.52 1.49 16.22
N PHE A 116 10.07 0.31 15.92
CA PHE A 116 9.44 -0.97 16.19
C PHE A 116 9.37 -1.24 17.69
N LEU A 117 10.47 -1.01 18.41
CA LEU A 117 10.52 -1.11 19.88
C LEU A 117 9.50 -0.18 20.54
N HIS A 118 9.38 1.06 20.07
CA HIS A 118 8.41 2.01 20.59
C HIS A 118 6.96 1.58 20.35
N ALA A 119 6.68 0.97 19.20
CA ALA A 119 5.36 0.46 18.85
C ALA A 119 5.04 -0.91 19.47
N GLY A 120 6.01 -1.58 20.12
CA GLY A 120 5.86 -2.96 20.58
C GLY A 120 5.66 -3.96 19.43
N ALA A 121 6.27 -3.68 18.28
CA ALA A 121 6.14 -4.46 17.05
C ALA A 121 7.49 -5.07 16.67
N GLU A 122 7.46 -6.13 15.87
CA GLU A 122 8.67 -6.80 15.36
C GLU A 122 8.75 -6.64 13.84
N PRO A 123 9.96 -6.43 13.27
CA PRO A 123 10.19 -6.52 11.84
C PRO A 123 9.74 -7.88 11.31
N ARG A 124 9.12 -7.89 10.13
CA ARG A 124 8.67 -9.11 9.45
C ARG A 124 9.05 -9.08 7.99
N GLU A 125 9.10 -10.26 7.39
CA GLU A 125 9.20 -10.37 5.94
C GLU A 125 7.90 -9.94 5.24
N PHE A 126 8.05 -9.50 4.00
CA PHE A 126 6.98 -9.02 3.13
C PHE A 126 6.78 -9.97 1.96
N ASN A 127 5.55 -10.04 1.46
CA ASN A 127 5.20 -10.91 0.34
C ASN A 127 4.43 -10.15 -0.76
N ARG A 128 4.16 -10.82 -1.88
CA ARG A 128 3.41 -10.23 -3.00
C ARG A 128 2.00 -9.76 -2.62
N ALA A 129 1.35 -10.38 -1.64
CA ALA A 129 0.05 -9.94 -1.16
C ALA A 129 0.13 -8.58 -0.45
N ASP A 130 1.22 -8.28 0.27
CA ASP A 130 1.43 -6.96 0.86
C ASP A 130 1.54 -5.86 -0.20
N ILE A 131 2.25 -6.14 -1.30
CA ILE A 131 2.36 -5.21 -2.43
C ILE A 131 0.96 -4.99 -3.04
N ALA A 132 0.24 -6.06 -3.34
CA ALA A 132 -1.11 -5.98 -3.92
C ALA A 132 -2.08 -5.22 -3.00
N ALA A 133 -2.08 -5.51 -1.69
CA ALA A 133 -2.86 -4.81 -0.69
C ALA A 133 -2.53 -3.32 -0.68
N ARG A 134 -1.25 -2.97 -0.76
CA ARG A 134 -0.84 -1.56 -0.75
C ARG A 134 -1.34 -0.77 -1.95
N TYR A 135 -1.31 -1.37 -3.14
CA TYR A 135 -1.88 -0.76 -4.35
C TYR A 135 -3.40 -0.61 -4.24
N ARG A 136 -4.10 -1.64 -3.75
CA ARG A 136 -5.55 -1.58 -3.48
C ARG A 136 -5.89 -0.50 -2.47
N PHE A 137 -5.08 -0.34 -1.42
CA PHE A 137 -5.28 0.69 -0.41
C PHE A 137 -5.19 2.11 -0.97
N THR A 138 -4.25 2.39 -1.88
CA THR A 138 -4.20 3.72 -2.55
C THR A 138 -5.47 3.96 -3.37
N SER A 139 -5.92 2.97 -4.15
CA SER A 139 -7.16 3.06 -4.93
C SER A 139 -8.38 3.26 -4.03
N TRP A 140 -8.45 2.55 -2.91
CA TRP A 140 -9.45 2.73 -1.86
C TRP A 140 -9.39 4.12 -1.21
N PHE A 141 -8.21 4.69 -1.02
CA PHE A 141 -8.13 6.04 -0.46
C PHE A 141 -8.54 7.12 -1.47
N GLN A 142 -8.30 6.88 -2.76
CA GLN A 142 -8.57 7.85 -3.83
C GLN A 142 -9.99 7.80 -4.38
N HIS A 143 -10.72 6.68 -4.22
CA HIS A 143 -12.12 6.62 -4.64
C HIS A 143 -12.99 7.46 -3.68
N LYS A 144 -13.50 8.61 -4.17
CA LYS A 144 -14.44 9.44 -3.41
C LYS A 144 -15.91 9.07 -3.63
N SER A 145 -16.16 8.08 -4.50
CA SER A 145 -17.44 7.89 -5.14
C SER A 145 -18.57 7.48 -4.20
N TRP A 146 -18.32 6.69 -3.16
CA TRP A 146 -19.38 6.20 -2.28
C TRP A 146 -19.73 7.22 -1.18
N THR A 147 -18.73 7.82 -0.52
CA THR A 147 -18.95 8.83 0.53
C THR A 147 -19.66 10.05 -0.04
N GLU A 148 -19.25 10.53 -1.22
CA GLU A 148 -19.93 11.63 -1.91
C GLU A 148 -21.39 11.28 -2.22
N LYS A 149 -21.66 10.06 -2.69
CA LYS A 149 -23.03 9.58 -2.93
C LYS A 149 -23.85 9.50 -1.64
N MET A 150 -23.27 9.04 -0.53
CA MET A 150 -23.98 8.99 0.76
C MET A 150 -24.31 10.39 1.27
N VAL A 151 -23.37 11.33 1.20
CA VAL A 151 -23.63 12.73 1.58
C VAL A 151 -24.69 13.34 0.68
N LEU A 152 -24.60 13.13 -0.63
CA LEU A 152 -25.59 13.61 -1.57
C LEU A 152 -26.98 13.01 -1.31
N GLY A 153 -27.06 11.70 -1.05
CA GLY A 153 -28.30 11.03 -0.67
C GLY A 153 -28.91 11.61 0.60
N ARG A 154 -28.10 11.90 1.62
CA ARG A 154 -28.53 12.57 2.85
C ARG A 154 -29.08 13.97 2.59
N LEU A 155 -28.40 14.75 1.75
CA LEU A 155 -28.82 16.08 1.37
C LEU A 155 -30.13 16.05 0.58
N MET A 156 -30.29 15.12 -0.36
CA MET A 156 -31.54 14.92 -1.11
C MET A 156 -32.70 14.51 -0.20
N ALA A 157 -32.46 13.68 0.80
CA ALA A 157 -33.47 13.32 1.80
C ALA A 157 -33.90 14.52 2.67
N THR A 158 -33.01 15.49 2.88
CA THR A 158 -33.27 16.66 3.74
C THR A 158 -33.91 17.83 2.98
N HIS A 159 -33.49 18.08 1.74
CA HIS A 159 -33.89 19.26 0.95
C HIS A 159 -34.76 18.94 -0.27
N GLY A 160 -35.05 17.65 -0.53
CA GLY A 160 -35.77 17.20 -1.71
C GLY A 160 -34.87 16.99 -2.92
N VAL A 161 -35.25 16.05 -3.79
CA VAL A 161 -34.47 15.66 -4.98
C VAL A 161 -34.43 16.77 -6.02
N ASP A 162 -35.51 17.53 -6.17
CA ASP A 162 -35.65 18.58 -7.17
C ASP A 162 -34.62 19.69 -7.00
N TYR A 163 -34.25 20.01 -5.75
CA TYR A 163 -33.24 21.02 -5.42
C TYR A 163 -31.88 20.70 -6.08
N PHE A 164 -31.52 19.42 -6.19
CA PHE A 164 -30.22 18.98 -6.69
C PHE A 164 -30.19 18.66 -8.19
N SER A 165 -31.36 18.59 -8.84
CA SER A 165 -31.50 18.24 -10.25
C SER A 165 -30.68 19.12 -11.21
N ASN A 166 -30.51 20.41 -10.86
CA ASN A 166 -29.79 21.40 -11.66
C ASN A 166 -28.37 21.72 -11.16
N GLN A 167 -28.00 21.25 -9.96
CA GLN A 167 -26.73 21.63 -9.32
C GLN A 167 -25.56 20.69 -9.68
N PHE A 168 -25.86 19.49 -10.17
CA PHE A 168 -24.83 18.51 -10.51
C PHE A 168 -24.87 18.11 -11.99
N PHE A 169 -23.71 18.16 -12.65
CA PHE A 169 -23.55 17.87 -14.07
C PHE A 169 -24.06 16.47 -14.47
N ILE A 170 -23.89 15.47 -13.58
CA ILE A 170 -24.39 14.09 -13.77
C ILE A 170 -25.93 14.02 -13.78
N PHE A 171 -26.61 14.87 -13.01
CA PHE A 171 -28.06 14.86 -12.86
C PHE A 171 -28.77 15.60 -13.98
N ARG A 172 -28.09 16.56 -14.62
CA ARG A 172 -28.63 17.43 -15.66
C ARG A 172 -29.10 16.67 -16.93
N ASN A 173 -28.52 15.50 -17.23
CA ASN A 173 -28.86 14.74 -18.45
C ASN A 173 -29.18 13.24 -18.26
N LYS A 174 -28.86 12.59 -17.13
CA LYS A 174 -28.98 11.11 -17.00
C LYS A 174 -30.05 10.59 -16.03
N ILE A 175 -30.57 11.39 -15.11
CA ILE A 175 -31.45 10.89 -14.04
C ILE A 175 -32.94 11.04 -14.31
N ARG A 176 -33.32 11.75 -15.38
CA ARG A 176 -34.71 11.80 -15.85
C ARG A 176 -35.27 10.44 -16.29
N ILE A 177 -34.41 9.42 -16.46
CA ILE A 177 -34.77 8.06 -16.88
C ILE A 177 -35.03 7.13 -15.67
N TRP A 178 -34.37 7.36 -14.53
CA TRP A 178 -34.45 6.46 -13.36
C TRP A 178 -35.53 6.80 -12.34
N LEU A 179 -36.10 8.01 -12.39
CA LEU A 179 -37.14 8.49 -11.46
C LEU A 179 -38.54 8.55 -12.08
N LYS A 180 -38.74 7.95 -13.26
CA LYS A 180 -40.02 8.00 -14.00
C LYS A 180 -40.84 6.70 -13.97
N ASN A 181 -40.43 5.70 -13.20
CA ASN A 181 -41.21 4.49 -12.93
C ASN A 181 -41.39 4.32 -11.42
#